data_AF-A0A3C2BA22-F1
#
_entry.id   AF-A0A3C2BA22-F1
#
_cell.length_a   1.000
_cell.length_b   1.000
_cell.length_c   1.000
_cell.angle_alpha   90.00
_cell.angle_beta   90.00
_cell.angle_gamma   90.00
#
_symmetry.space_group_name_H-M   'P 1'
#
loop_
_entity.id
_entity.type
_entity.pdbx_description
1 polymer ?
#
loop_
_entity_poly.entity_id
_entity_poly.type
_entity_poly.pdbx_seq_one_letter_code
_entity_poly.pdbx_strand_id
1 'polypeptide(L)'
;MTSTEHSDPLHEWGARTDLLAHSLIGYAVERLKLPKDTRWGPANADALHEALAGAVSPQGIGGHAALRLFRDVLLPACRPMDDPLNLAYVPTAPSHAATMFDLVLSASSIFAGAWEAGAGAI
;
A
#
# COMPACT_ATOMS: atom_id res chain seq x y z
N MET A 1 -32.68 -0.21 -19.07
CA MET A 1 -32.40 0.75 -17.99
C MET A 1 -31.06 0.36 -17.38
N THR A 2 -29.97 0.85 -17.96
CA THR A 2 -28.61 0.61 -17.47
C THR A 2 -28.31 1.66 -16.42
N SER A 3 -28.33 1.27 -15.15
CA SER A 3 -27.85 2.12 -14.06
C SER A 3 -26.39 2.44 -14.33
N THR A 4 -26.12 3.69 -14.72
CA THR A 4 -24.78 4.27 -14.71
C THR A 4 -24.36 4.38 -13.25
N GLU A 5 -23.69 3.35 -12.71
CA GLU A 5 -22.90 3.52 -11.50
C GLU A 5 -21.80 4.54 -11.82
N HIS A 6 -22.02 5.79 -11.41
CA HIS A 6 -21.02 6.83 -11.56
C HIS A 6 -19.89 6.50 -10.59
N SER A 7 -18.73 6.15 -11.12
CA SER A 7 -17.49 6.11 -10.34
C SER A 7 -17.25 7.50 -9.77
N ASP A 8 -16.97 7.60 -8.46
CA ASP A 8 -16.54 8.87 -7.86
C ASP A 8 -15.40 9.48 -8.71
N PRO A 9 -15.42 10.79 -9.01
CA PRO A 9 -14.35 11.43 -9.76
C PRO A 9 -13.00 11.17 -9.08
N LEU A 10 -11.94 10.94 -9.87
CA LEU A 10 -10.64 10.47 -9.38
C LEU A 10 -10.05 11.32 -8.25
N HIS A 11 -10.34 12.62 -8.23
CA HIS A 11 -9.79 13.59 -7.28
C HIS A 11 -10.80 14.04 -6.21
N GLU A 12 -11.99 13.45 -6.18
CA GLU A 12 -13.01 13.78 -5.18
C GLU A 12 -13.01 12.79 -4.01
N TRP A 13 -13.18 13.33 -2.81
CA TRP A 13 -13.37 12.52 -1.62
C TRP A 13 -14.84 12.14 -1.47
N GLY A 14 -15.18 10.92 -1.92
CA GLY A 14 -16.50 10.33 -1.75
C GLY A 14 -16.56 9.29 -0.64
N ALA A 15 -17.76 8.74 -0.42
CA ALA A 15 -17.99 7.67 0.54
C ALA A 15 -17.15 6.41 0.24
N ARG A 16 -16.85 6.13 -1.04
CA ARG A 16 -16.01 4.99 -1.43
C ARG A 16 -14.56 5.19 -1.01
N THR A 17 -14.02 6.40 -1.20
CA THR A 17 -12.67 6.78 -0.79
C THR A 17 -12.55 6.75 0.74
N ASP A 18 -13.57 7.23 1.44
CA ASP A 18 -13.62 7.21 2.91
C ASP A 18 -13.53 5.78 3.48
N LEU A 19 -14.36 4.86 2.96
CA LEU A 19 -14.32 3.45 3.36
C LEU A 19 -12.98 2.78 3.04
N LEU A 20 -12.40 3.11 1.88
CA LEU A 20 -11.09 2.59 1.49
C LEU A 20 -9.98 3.11 2.42
N ALA A 21 -10.01 4.38 2.80
CA ALA A 21 -9.04 4.97 3.72
C ALA A 21 -9.04 4.25 5.08
N HIS A 22 -10.22 3.99 5.64
CA HIS A 22 -10.35 3.21 6.87
C HIS A 22 -9.76 1.80 6.73
N SER A 23 -10.02 1.12 5.61
CA SER A 23 -9.48 -0.22 5.34
C SER A 23 -7.95 -0.23 5.20
N LEU A 24 -7.38 0.75 4.51
CA LEU A 24 -5.93 0.89 4.33
C LEU A 24 -5.22 1.16 5.65
N ILE A 25 -5.74 2.12 6.44
CA ILE A 25 -5.20 2.46 7.75
C ILE A 25 -5.33 1.27 8.71
N GLY A 26 -6.50 0.63 8.73
CA GLY A 26 -6.74 -0.55 9.54
C GLY A 26 -5.76 -1.69 9.24
N TYR A 27 -5.55 -1.97 7.95
CA TYR A 27 -4.57 -2.97 7.50
C TYR A 27 -3.12 -2.60 7.87
N ALA A 28 -2.71 -1.34 7.70
CA ALA A 28 -1.36 -0.89 8.08
C ALA A 28 -1.12 -1.12 9.58
N VAL A 29 -2.09 -0.76 10.42
CA VAL A 29 -2.03 -0.98 11.88
C VAL A 29 -1.99 -2.48 12.21
N GLU A 30 -2.80 -3.31 11.54
CA GLU A 30 -2.77 -4.77 11.68
C GLU A 30 -1.35 -5.32 11.37
N ARG A 31 -0.78 -4.95 10.22
CA ARG A 31 0.53 -5.43 9.75
C ARG A 31 1.70 -4.98 10.62
N LEU A 32 1.59 -3.83 11.28
CA LEU A 32 2.59 -3.36 12.24
C LEU A 32 2.55 -4.15 13.56
N LYS A 33 1.37 -4.62 13.99
CA LYS A 33 1.19 -5.37 15.23
C LYS A 33 1.54 -6.86 15.12
N LEU A 34 1.35 -7.44 13.94
CA LEU A 34 1.53 -8.89 13.75
C LEU A 34 3.00 -9.28 13.55
N PRO A 35 3.41 -10.46 14.07
CA PRO A 35 4.72 -11.01 13.79
C PRO A 35 4.88 -11.30 12.30
N LYS A 36 6.12 -11.23 11.80
CA LYS A 36 6.42 -11.49 10.39
C LYS A 36 6.41 -13.00 10.15
N ASP A 37 5.79 -13.42 9.07
CA ASP A 37 5.77 -14.84 8.69
C ASP A 37 7.07 -15.19 7.97
N THR A 38 7.88 -16.04 8.59
CA THR A 38 9.18 -16.47 8.07
C THR A 38 9.09 -17.36 6.82
N ARG A 39 7.88 -17.81 6.46
CA ARG A 39 7.61 -18.58 5.24
C ARG A 39 7.42 -17.71 4.01
N TRP A 40 7.24 -16.39 4.18
CA TRP A 40 7.11 -15.47 3.07
C TRP A 40 8.44 -15.33 2.32
N GLY A 41 8.35 -15.18 1.01
CA GLY A 41 9.50 -15.24 0.12
C GLY A 41 9.08 -15.35 -1.33
N PRO A 42 10.06 -15.41 -2.26
CA PRO A 42 9.77 -15.36 -3.68
C PRO A 42 8.85 -16.50 -4.11
N ALA A 43 7.82 -16.16 -4.90
CA ALA A 43 6.95 -17.13 -5.55
C ALA A 43 7.39 -17.39 -7.00
N ASN A 44 6.84 -18.44 -7.62
CA ASN A 44 7.06 -18.73 -9.03
C ASN A 44 6.54 -17.57 -9.91
N ALA A 45 7.33 -17.17 -10.91
CA ALA A 45 7.02 -16.02 -11.75
C ALA A 45 5.74 -16.20 -12.58
N ASP A 46 5.51 -17.38 -13.15
CA ASP A 46 4.30 -17.66 -13.94
C ASP A 46 3.06 -17.63 -13.04
N ALA A 47 3.15 -18.19 -11.83
CA ALA A 47 2.06 -18.14 -10.86
C ALA A 47 1.72 -16.70 -10.43
N LEU A 48 2.73 -15.84 -10.23
CA LEU A 48 2.54 -14.41 -9.98
C LEU A 48 1.92 -13.70 -11.19
N HIS A 49 2.37 -14.02 -12.39
CA HIS A 49 1.84 -13.45 -13.63
C HIS A 49 0.34 -13.75 -13.78
N GLU A 50 -0.05 -15.02 -13.61
CA GLU A 50 -1.44 -15.44 -13.66
C GLU A 50 -2.28 -14.79 -12.55
N ALA A 51 -1.76 -14.70 -11.33
CA ALA A 51 -2.47 -14.05 -10.22
C ALA A 51 -2.67 -12.54 -10.43
N LEU A 52 -1.82 -11.90 -11.23
CA LEU A 52 -1.90 -10.48 -11.60
C LEU A 52 -2.68 -10.24 -12.90
N ALA A 53 -3.10 -11.29 -13.60
CA ALA A 53 -3.81 -11.16 -14.86
C ALA A 53 -5.10 -10.32 -14.67
N GLY A 54 -5.23 -9.25 -15.45
CA GLY A 54 -6.38 -8.34 -15.38
C GLY A 54 -6.40 -7.38 -14.18
N ALA A 55 -5.38 -7.39 -13.31
CA ALA A 55 -5.28 -6.44 -12.20
C ALA A 55 -5.12 -4.99 -12.68
N VAL A 56 -4.50 -4.80 -13.85
CA VAL A 56 -4.38 -3.53 -14.55
C VAL A 56 -5.27 -3.56 -15.79
N SER A 57 -6.28 -2.71 -15.81
CA SER A 57 -7.22 -2.55 -16.91
C SER A 57 -7.72 -1.10 -16.97
N PRO A 58 -8.33 -0.63 -18.07
CA PRO A 58 -8.87 0.72 -18.15
C PRO A 58 -9.92 1.04 -17.07
N GLN A 59 -10.65 0.02 -16.60
CA GLN A 59 -11.64 0.15 -15.53
C GLN A 59 -11.02 -0.03 -14.14
N GLY A 60 -9.82 -0.61 -14.05
CA GLY A 60 -9.19 -1.05 -12.82
C GLY A 60 -9.97 -2.17 -12.12
N ILE A 61 -9.41 -2.67 -11.02
CA ILE A 61 -10.08 -3.67 -10.15
C ILE A 61 -10.73 -3.05 -8.91
N GLY A 62 -10.51 -1.75 -8.67
CA GLY A 62 -10.99 -1.02 -7.49
C GLY A 62 -10.10 -1.20 -6.25
N GLY A 63 -10.08 -0.19 -5.38
CA GLY A 63 -9.13 -0.09 -4.27
C GLY A 63 -9.19 -1.24 -3.26
N HIS A 64 -10.38 -1.73 -2.89
CA HIS A 64 -10.50 -2.85 -1.97
C HIS A 64 -10.06 -4.18 -2.58
N ALA A 65 -10.29 -4.40 -3.88
CA ALA A 65 -9.79 -5.59 -4.56
C ALA A 65 -8.26 -5.54 -4.71
N ALA A 66 -7.72 -4.35 -5.02
CA ALA A 66 -6.28 -4.12 -5.04
C ALA A 66 -5.63 -4.35 -3.67
N LEU A 67 -6.25 -3.88 -2.58
CA LEU A 67 -5.78 -4.13 -1.22
C LEU A 67 -5.75 -5.64 -0.89
N ARG A 68 -6.78 -6.40 -1.27
CA ARG A 68 -6.79 -7.86 -1.08
C ARG A 68 -5.71 -8.55 -1.91
N LEU A 69 -5.59 -8.22 -3.20
CA LEU A 69 -4.54 -8.75 -4.07
C LEU A 69 -3.15 -8.47 -3.50
N PHE A 70 -2.92 -7.26 -3.00
CA PHE A 70 -1.67 -6.91 -2.36
C PHE A 70 -1.42 -7.73 -1.08
N ARG A 71 -2.38 -7.73 -0.15
CA ARG A 71 -2.29 -8.41 1.16
C ARG A 71 -2.10 -9.92 1.01
N ASP A 72 -2.86 -10.54 0.12
CA ASP A 72 -3.03 -12.00 0.09
C ASP A 72 -2.10 -12.68 -0.93
N VAL A 73 -1.60 -11.93 -1.94
CA VAL A 73 -0.75 -12.49 -3.00
C VAL A 73 0.62 -11.81 -3.05
N LEU A 74 0.66 -10.50 -3.24
CA LEU A 74 1.94 -9.80 -3.50
C LEU A 74 2.84 -9.71 -2.27
N LEU A 75 2.28 -9.35 -1.12
CA LEU A 75 3.06 -9.19 0.10
C LEU A 75 3.67 -10.51 0.59
N PRO A 76 2.94 -11.66 0.61
CA PRO A 76 3.54 -12.95 0.96
C PRO A 76 4.63 -13.43 -0.01
N ALA A 77 4.61 -12.96 -1.27
CA ALA A 77 5.65 -13.22 -2.25
C ALA A 77 6.94 -12.41 -2.02
N CYS A 78 6.98 -11.59 -0.96
CA CYS A 78 8.12 -10.76 -0.57
C CYS A 78 8.65 -11.17 0.80
N ARG A 79 9.98 -11.28 0.95
CA ARG A 79 10.59 -11.50 2.27
C ARG A 79 10.33 -10.29 3.18
N PRO A 80 9.83 -10.47 4.42
CA PRO A 80 9.65 -9.36 5.35
C PRO A 80 11.01 -8.77 5.74
N MET A 81 11.29 -7.55 5.25
CA MET A 81 12.58 -6.90 5.50
C MET A 81 12.71 -6.40 6.95
N ASP A 82 11.57 -6.20 7.61
CA ASP A 82 11.41 -5.82 9.02
C ASP A 82 11.45 -7.01 10.00
N ASP A 83 11.79 -8.21 9.54
CA ASP A 83 11.99 -9.39 10.39
C ASP A 83 13.32 -9.25 11.19
N PRO A 84 13.32 -9.42 12.53
CA PRO A 84 14.54 -9.33 13.34
C PRO A 84 15.62 -10.35 12.97
N LEU A 85 15.27 -11.43 12.27
CA LEU A 85 16.19 -12.44 11.76
C LEU A 85 16.61 -12.19 10.30
N ASN A 86 16.21 -11.07 9.70
CA ASN A 86 16.70 -10.64 8.39
C ASN A 86 18.05 -9.93 8.54
N LEU A 87 19.14 -10.71 8.52
CA LEU A 87 20.51 -10.23 8.74
C LEU A 87 21.28 -9.92 7.45
N ALA A 88 20.58 -9.73 6.33
CA ALA A 88 21.17 -9.43 5.04
C ALA A 88 20.88 -7.97 4.62
N TYR A 89 21.76 -7.39 3.80
CA TYR A 89 21.62 -6.05 3.20
C TYR A 89 21.57 -4.90 4.22
N VAL A 90 20.93 -3.79 3.85
CA VAL A 90 20.71 -2.61 4.70
C VAL A 90 19.44 -2.85 5.53
N PRO A 91 19.49 -2.67 6.87
CA PRO A 91 18.34 -2.93 7.72
C PRO A 91 17.19 -1.98 7.42
N THR A 92 15.97 -2.51 7.41
CA THR A 92 14.73 -1.75 7.29
C THR A 92 13.95 -1.89 8.58
N ALA A 93 14.19 -0.97 9.53
CA ALA A 93 13.55 -0.99 10.84
C ALA A 93 13.05 0.41 11.24
N PRO A 94 12.10 1.01 10.48
CA PRO A 94 11.48 2.24 10.90
C PRO A 94 10.72 2.02 12.22
N SER A 95 10.63 3.05 13.05
CA SER A 95 9.72 3.00 14.20
C SER A 95 8.27 2.94 13.71
N HIS A 96 7.37 2.41 14.54
CA HIS A 96 5.94 2.43 14.23
C HIS A 96 5.43 3.86 14.01
N ALA A 97 5.96 4.84 14.76
CA ALA A 97 5.62 6.24 14.59
C ALA A 97 6.06 6.78 13.23
N ALA A 98 7.30 6.48 12.79
CA ALA A 98 7.79 6.90 11.48
C ALA A 98 6.94 6.32 10.34
N THR A 99 6.62 5.02 10.41
CA THR A 99 5.78 4.35 9.39
C THR A 99 4.39 4.98 9.28
N MET A 100 3.76 5.31 10.41
CA MET A 100 2.45 5.96 10.39
C MET A 100 2.52 7.41 9.90
N PHE A 101 3.63 8.10 10.17
CA PHE A 101 3.84 9.48 9.74
C PHE A 101 4.06 9.60 8.22
N ASP A 102 4.54 8.54 7.54
CA ASP A 102 4.65 8.50 6.08
C ASP A 102 3.30 8.75 5.38
N LEU A 103 2.18 8.34 5.98
CA LEU A 103 0.84 8.66 5.46
C LEU A 103 0.54 10.16 5.53
N VAL A 104 0.93 10.82 6.64
CA VAL A 104 0.77 12.27 6.82
C VAL A 104 1.63 13.02 5.80
N LEU A 105 2.87 12.58 5.59
CA LEU A 105 3.77 13.16 4.58
C LEU A 105 3.20 13.01 3.17
N SER A 106 2.70 11.81 2.84
CA SER A 106 2.09 11.53 1.54
C SER A 106 0.86 12.40 1.29
N ALA A 107 0.00 12.58 2.29
CA ALA A 107 -1.17 13.45 2.20
C ALA A 107 -0.80 14.94 2.07
N SER A 108 0.35 15.35 2.60
CA SER A 108 0.80 16.74 2.59
C SER A 108 1.38 17.20 1.25
N SER A 109 1.69 16.27 0.32
CA SER A 109 2.18 16.58 -1.04
C SER A 109 3.37 17.56 -1.07
N ILE A 110 4.33 17.39 -0.14
CA ILE A 110 5.47 18.30 -0.01
C ILE A 110 6.54 17.96 -1.06
N PHE A 111 7.02 18.97 -1.78
CA PHE A 111 8.12 18.85 -2.74
C PHE A 111 9.36 19.63 -2.27
N ALA A 112 10.35 18.91 -1.76
CA ALA A 112 11.58 19.49 -1.18
C ALA A 112 12.63 19.93 -2.22
N GLY A 113 12.24 20.26 -3.46
CA GLY A 113 13.18 20.67 -4.51
C GLY A 113 13.41 22.18 -4.62
N ALA A 114 12.54 22.99 -4.02
CA ALA A 114 12.67 24.45 -3.99
C ALA A 114 12.22 24.99 -2.61
N TRP A 115 12.79 26.12 -2.20
CA TRP A 115 12.48 26.72 -0.90
C TRP A 115 10.98 26.96 -0.70
N GLU A 116 10.30 27.53 -1.69
CA GLU A 116 8.84 27.78 -1.64
C GLU A 116 7.99 26.52 -1.46
N ALA A 117 8.48 25.37 -1.92
CA ALA A 117 7.73 24.12 -1.98
C ALA A 117 8.05 23.16 -0.81
N GLY A 118 9.06 23.47 0.02
CA GLY A 118 9.54 22.54 1.03
C GLY A 118 10.41 23.08 2.16
N ALA A 119 10.56 24.40 2.34
CA ALA A 119 11.42 24.96 3.40
C ALA A 119 11.11 24.46 4.83
N GLY A 120 9.87 24.06 5.12
CA GLY A 120 9.49 23.48 6.41
C GLY A 120 9.86 22.00 6.60
N ALA A 121 10.40 21.35 5.58
CA ALA A 121 10.73 19.93 5.54
C ALA A 121 12.20 19.63 5.15
N ILE A 122 13.04 20.67 5.06
CA ILE A 122 14.48 20.61 4.74
C ILE A 122 15.28 21.18 5.90
#